data_AF-A0A2U1LQ44-F1
#
_entry.id   AF-A0A2U1LQ44-F1
#
_cell.length_a   1.000
_cell.length_b   1.000
_cell.length_c   1.000
_cell.angle_alpha   90.00
_cell.angle_beta   90.00
_cell.angle_gamma   90.00
#
_symmetry.space_group_name_H-M   'P 1'
#
loop_
_entity.id
_entity.type
_entity.pdbx_description
1 polymer ?
#
loop_
_entity_poly.entity_id
_entity_poly.type
_entity_poly.pdbx_seq_one_letter_code
_entity_poly.pdbx_strand_id
1 'polypeptide(L)'
;MDSGSSVFSDDYESLISTTDADLLKRSWRNEKAAPEILKFEGSLEETVEEFMQNGEDPLTVSLYQMDIDRTTFLLRSCLRTRLQKIEKFMFHIQKTADLWARLSKQEQKFARRSIEDMKQHFEQSVLSKLPQRYNSHLKQSVISEEDDMEPGSS
;
A
#
# COMPACT_ATOMS: atom_id res chain seq x y z
N MET A 1 -19.95 20.38 42.28
CA MET A 1 -20.36 20.14 40.88
C MET A 1 -19.07 19.95 40.11
N ASP A 2 -18.64 18.69 39.99
CA ASP A 2 -17.49 18.28 39.20
C ASP A 2 -18.06 17.47 38.04
N SER A 3 -18.21 18.11 36.90
CA SER A 3 -18.81 17.52 35.69
C SER A 3 -18.00 17.87 34.44
N GLY A 4 -16.85 18.53 34.60
CA GLY A 4 -15.94 18.85 33.51
C GLY A 4 -15.06 17.68 33.11
N SER A 5 -14.58 16.89 34.08
CA SER A 5 -13.54 15.88 33.83
C SER A 5 -14.00 14.62 33.06
N SER A 6 -15.31 14.34 33.02
CA SER A 6 -15.85 13.14 32.37
C SER A 6 -15.95 13.27 30.84
N VAL A 7 -16.18 14.48 30.33
CA VAL A 7 -16.36 14.73 28.89
C VAL A 7 -15.01 14.64 28.13
N PHE A 8 -13.92 15.05 28.77
CA PHE A 8 -12.57 15.02 28.19
C PHE A 8 -11.95 13.61 28.12
N SER A 9 -12.41 12.67 28.96
CA SER A 9 -11.96 11.28 28.92
C SER A 9 -12.60 10.50 27.77
N ASP A 10 -13.85 10.81 27.42
CA ASP A 10 -14.59 10.12 26.37
C ASP A 10 -14.07 10.49 24.97
N ASP A 11 -13.70 11.76 24.75
CA ASP A 11 -13.02 12.18 23.50
C ASP A 11 -11.61 11.57 23.38
N TYR A 12 -10.88 11.46 24.49
CA TYR A 12 -9.58 10.79 24.59
C TYR A 12 -9.70 9.29 24.25
N GLU A 13 -10.69 8.58 24.79
CA GLU A 13 -10.90 7.14 24.58
C GLU A 13 -11.43 6.84 23.17
N SER A 14 -12.24 7.74 22.60
CA SER A 14 -12.73 7.63 21.22
C SER A 14 -11.63 7.86 20.17
N LEU A 15 -10.72 8.82 20.38
CA LEU A 15 -9.58 9.09 19.49
C LEU A 15 -8.45 8.07 19.66
N ILE A 16 -8.23 7.60 20.89
CA ILE A 16 -7.40 6.44 21.18
C ILE A 16 -8.22 5.16 21.02
N SER A 17 -9.09 5.12 20.00
CA SER A 17 -9.44 3.85 19.36
C SER A 17 -8.14 3.24 18.82
N THR A 18 -7.41 2.60 19.75
CA THR A 18 -6.21 1.78 19.57
C THR A 18 -6.44 0.78 18.47
N THR A 19 -7.70 0.42 18.23
CA THR A 19 -8.21 -0.31 17.08
C THR A 19 -7.55 0.13 15.78
N ASP A 20 -7.61 1.39 15.36
CA ASP A 20 -7.13 1.79 14.02
C ASP A 20 -5.60 1.75 13.91
N ALA A 21 -4.91 2.25 14.94
CA ALA A 21 -3.45 2.21 14.98
C ALA A 21 -2.90 0.76 15.10
N ASP A 22 -3.59 -0.12 15.83
CA ASP A 22 -3.19 -1.52 15.98
C ASP A 22 -3.57 -2.36 14.76
N LEU A 23 -4.69 -2.05 14.11
CA LEU A 23 -5.04 -2.59 12.79
C LEU A 23 -3.98 -2.19 11.76
N LEU A 24 -3.56 -0.92 11.73
CA LEU A 24 -2.47 -0.46 10.85
C LEU A 24 -1.16 -1.20 11.14
N LYS A 25 -0.77 -1.34 12.42
CA LYS A 25 0.43 -2.09 12.79
C LYS A 25 0.33 -3.56 12.37
N ARG A 26 -0.84 -4.19 12.53
CA ARG A 26 -1.08 -5.59 12.14
C ARG A 26 -1.01 -5.74 10.62
N SER A 27 -1.72 -4.89 9.89
CA SER A 27 -1.74 -4.84 8.43
C SER A 27 -0.33 -4.65 7.88
N TRP A 28 0.43 -3.70 8.43
CA TRP A 28 1.84 -3.47 8.09
C TRP A 28 2.75 -4.68 8.33
N ARG A 29 2.65 -5.33 9.50
CA ARG A 29 3.45 -6.53 9.80
C ARG A 29 3.11 -7.67 8.85
N ASN A 30 1.82 -7.90 8.62
CA ASN A 30 1.34 -8.95 7.71
C ASN A 30 1.82 -8.68 6.28
N GLU A 31 1.70 -7.44 5.81
CA GLU A 31 2.15 -7.05 4.48
C GLU A 31 3.66 -7.26 4.33
N LYS A 32 4.48 -6.93 5.34
CA LYS A 32 5.92 -7.22 5.28
C LYS A 32 6.26 -8.70 5.26
N ALA A 33 5.47 -9.54 5.91
CA ALA A 33 5.73 -10.98 6.01
C ALA A 33 5.17 -11.78 4.83
N ALA A 34 4.12 -11.30 4.18
CA ALA A 34 3.48 -11.99 3.07
C ALA A 34 4.32 -11.91 1.79
N PRO A 35 4.48 -13.01 1.02
CA PRO A 35 5.15 -12.97 -0.28
C PRO A 35 4.29 -12.26 -1.34
N GLU A 36 2.96 -12.41 -1.27
CA GLU A 36 1.99 -11.80 -2.16
C GLU A 36 1.40 -10.50 -1.60
N ILE A 37 0.75 -9.71 -2.46
CA ILE A 37 0.05 -8.47 -2.07
C ILE A 37 -1.25 -8.81 -1.33
N LEU A 38 -1.45 -8.19 -0.16
CA LEU A 38 -2.68 -8.37 0.61
C LEU A 38 -3.76 -7.37 0.18
N LYS A 39 -5.00 -7.58 0.63
CA LYS A 39 -6.12 -6.66 0.38
C LYS A 39 -5.84 -5.29 1.00
N PHE A 40 -6.03 -4.23 0.21
CA PHE A 40 -5.95 -2.86 0.71
C PHE A 40 -7.09 -2.56 1.68
N GLU A 41 -6.75 -2.02 2.86
CA GLU A 41 -7.68 -1.58 3.89
C GLU A 41 -7.71 -0.04 3.88
N GLY A 42 -8.70 0.53 3.18
CA GLY A 42 -8.76 1.98 2.93
C GLY A 42 -9.30 2.85 4.06
N SER A 43 -9.71 2.29 5.20
CA SER A 43 -10.25 3.07 6.32
C SER A 43 -9.20 3.83 7.13
N LEU A 44 -7.92 3.64 6.85
CA LEU A 44 -6.80 4.14 7.67
C LEU A 44 -6.16 5.44 7.12
N GLU A 45 -6.68 6.00 6.02
CA GLU A 45 -6.10 7.18 5.36
C GLU A 45 -6.71 8.53 5.82
N GLU A 46 -7.82 8.55 6.59
CA GLU A 46 -8.68 9.75 6.70
C GLU A 46 -8.60 10.55 8.03
N THR A 47 -7.81 10.17 9.05
CA THR A 47 -8.09 10.66 10.43
C THR A 47 -7.13 11.71 11.03
N VAL A 48 -6.27 12.41 10.28
CA VAL A 48 -5.08 13.07 10.91
C VAL A 48 -5.01 14.61 10.83
N GLU A 49 -6.01 15.34 10.33
CA GLU A 49 -5.82 16.78 10.02
C GLU A 49 -6.58 17.81 10.89
N GLU A 50 -7.40 17.43 11.89
CA GLU A 50 -8.31 18.41 12.53
C GLU A 50 -7.95 19.02 13.90
N PHE A 51 -6.86 18.63 14.60
CA PHE A 51 -6.69 19.02 16.02
C PHE A 51 -5.58 20.02 16.37
N MET A 52 -5.22 20.96 15.49
CA MET A 52 -4.20 21.98 15.81
C MET A 52 -4.75 23.37 16.21
N GLN A 53 -6.07 23.56 16.36
CA GLN A 53 -6.66 24.90 16.56
C GLN A 53 -7.30 25.20 17.92
N ASN A 54 -7.27 24.27 18.87
CA ASN A 54 -7.86 24.51 20.18
C ASN A 54 -6.76 24.81 21.20
N GLY A 55 -6.98 25.79 22.09
CA GLY A 55 -6.01 26.31 23.06
C GLY A 55 -5.62 25.30 24.16
N GLU A 56 -5.05 24.17 23.75
CA GLU A 56 -4.63 23.07 24.58
C GLU A 56 -3.27 23.32 25.24
N ASP A 57 -3.03 22.63 26.36
CA ASP A 57 -1.76 22.67 27.06
C ASP A 57 -0.61 22.18 26.15
N PRO A 58 0.58 22.84 26.15
CA PRO A 58 1.68 22.51 25.25
C PRO A 58 2.15 21.04 25.32
N LEU A 59 2.03 20.36 26.46
CA LEU A 59 2.42 18.95 26.58
C LEU A 59 1.44 18.06 25.82
N THR A 60 0.16 18.40 25.85
CA THR A 60 -0.91 17.67 25.16
C THR A 60 -0.75 17.76 23.66
N VAL A 61 -0.50 18.98 23.14
CA VAL A 61 -0.19 19.21 21.73
C VAL A 61 1.06 18.43 21.29
N SER A 62 2.12 18.44 22.10
CA SER A 62 3.35 17.69 21.79
C SER A 62 3.12 16.18 21.75
N LEU A 63 2.25 15.65 22.63
CA LEU A 63 1.93 14.23 22.64
C LEU A 63 1.15 13.83 21.39
N TYR A 64 0.15 14.63 20.99
CA TYR A 64 -0.61 14.41 19.76
C TYR A 64 0.29 14.45 18.52
N GLN A 65 1.17 15.44 18.42
CA GLN A 65 2.09 15.52 17.28
C GLN A 65 2.99 14.28 17.17
N MET A 66 3.49 13.76 18.30
CA MET A 66 4.32 12.55 18.31
C MET A 66 3.54 11.31 17.82
N ASP A 67 2.28 11.16 18.23
CA ASP A 67 1.44 10.03 17.80
C ASP A 67 1.04 10.14 16.33
N ILE A 68 0.76 11.35 15.84
CA ILE A 68 0.57 11.65 14.42
C ILE A 68 1.81 11.27 13.63
N ASP A 69 3.00 11.70 14.06
CA ASP A 69 4.24 11.41 13.37
C ASP A 69 4.51 9.90 13.31
N ARG A 70 4.24 9.18 14.40
CA ARG A 70 4.41 7.72 14.50
C ARG A 70 3.44 6.96 13.59
N THR A 71 2.15 7.31 13.62
CA THR A 71 1.13 6.64 12.79
C THR A 71 1.36 6.94 11.31
N THR A 72 1.71 8.18 10.99
CA THR A 72 2.05 8.58 9.61
C THR A 72 3.30 7.86 9.10
N PHE A 73 4.33 7.69 9.94
CA PHE A 73 5.50 6.87 9.58
C PHE A 73 5.10 5.42 9.26
N LEU A 74 4.25 4.80 10.08
CA LEU A 74 3.78 3.43 9.87
C LEU A 74 2.98 3.30 8.58
N LEU A 75 2.05 4.23 8.32
CA LEU A 75 1.26 4.27 7.08
C LEU A 75 2.16 4.38 5.85
N ARG A 76 3.08 5.35 5.86
CA ARG A 76 4.07 5.52 4.77
C ARG A 76 4.92 4.27 4.57
N SER A 77 5.36 3.62 5.66
CA SER A 77 6.11 2.37 5.55
C SER A 77 5.27 1.24 4.95
N CYS A 78 3.99 1.13 5.29
CA CYS A 78 3.08 0.13 4.73
C CYS A 78 2.89 0.34 3.23
N LEU A 79 2.50 1.56 2.82
CA LEU A 79 2.33 1.92 1.42
C LEU A 79 3.60 1.68 0.61
N ARG A 80 4.77 2.04 1.14
CA ARG A 80 6.05 1.82 0.44
C ARG A 80 6.33 0.34 0.21
N THR A 81 6.06 -0.52 1.20
CA THR A 81 6.18 -1.98 1.05
C THR A 81 5.23 -2.52 -0.02
N ARG A 82 3.98 -2.03 -0.05
CA ARG A 82 2.99 -2.42 -1.07
C ARG A 82 3.41 -2.00 -2.48
N LEU A 83 3.85 -0.76 -2.66
CA LEU A 83 4.34 -0.28 -3.96
C LEU A 83 5.52 -1.09 -4.48
N GLN A 84 6.46 -1.47 -3.61
CA GLN A 84 7.58 -2.35 -3.98
C GLN A 84 7.12 -3.73 -4.45
N LYS A 85 6.11 -4.32 -3.80
CA LYS A 85 5.52 -5.59 -4.26
C LYS A 85 4.82 -5.43 -5.61
N ILE A 86 4.07 -4.35 -5.78
CA ILE A 86 3.38 -4.05 -7.04
C ILE A 86 4.38 -3.93 -8.18
N GLU A 87 5.45 -3.15 -8.00
CA GLU A 87 6.51 -2.98 -8.99
C GLU A 87 7.19 -4.32 -9.31
N LYS A 88 7.47 -5.15 -8.30
CA LYS A 88 8.11 -6.45 -8.49
C LYS A 88 7.24 -7.46 -9.24
N PHE A 89 5.94 -7.46 -8.99
CA PHE A 89 5.00 -8.48 -9.48
C PHE A 89 3.96 -7.91 -10.48
N MET A 90 4.27 -6.79 -11.13
CA MET A 90 3.31 -5.99 -11.90
C MET A 90 2.55 -6.78 -12.97
N PHE A 91 3.23 -7.65 -13.74
CA PHE A 91 2.61 -8.46 -14.79
C PHE A 91 1.70 -9.55 -14.21
N HIS A 92 2.13 -10.22 -13.14
CA HIS A 92 1.34 -11.24 -12.46
C HIS A 92 0.07 -10.64 -11.82
N ILE A 93 0.20 -9.48 -11.19
CA ILE A 93 -0.93 -8.73 -10.61
C ILE A 93 -1.90 -8.28 -11.70
N GLN A 94 -1.42 -7.85 -12.88
CA GLN A 94 -2.27 -7.46 -14.00
C GLN A 94 -3.09 -8.63 -14.56
N LYS A 95 -2.50 -9.82 -14.63
CA LYS A 95 -3.15 -11.03 -15.16
C LYS A 95 -4.16 -11.62 -14.17
N THR A 96 -3.89 -11.50 -12.87
CA THR A 96 -4.70 -12.11 -11.81
C THR A 96 -5.75 -11.12 -11.29
N ALA A 97 -7.02 -11.30 -11.70
CA ALA A 97 -8.11 -10.40 -11.33
C ALA A 97 -8.32 -10.25 -9.82
N ASP A 98 -8.11 -11.33 -9.04
CA ASP A 98 -8.18 -11.28 -7.58
C ASP A 98 -7.11 -10.35 -7.00
N LEU A 99 -5.85 -10.50 -7.42
CA LEU A 99 -4.76 -9.63 -6.98
C LEU A 99 -5.00 -8.18 -7.40
N TRP A 100 -5.50 -7.94 -8.62
CA TRP A 100 -5.86 -6.60 -9.07
C TRP A 100 -6.91 -5.94 -8.17
N ALA A 101 -7.91 -6.70 -7.73
CA ALA A 101 -8.96 -6.22 -6.83
C ALA A 101 -8.45 -5.91 -5.40
N ARG A 102 -7.29 -6.43 -5.00
CA ARG A 102 -6.64 -6.13 -3.72
C ARG A 102 -5.96 -4.76 -3.68
N LEU A 103 -5.75 -4.11 -4.83
CA LEU A 103 -5.09 -2.80 -4.91
C LEU A 103 -6.07 -1.65 -4.71
N SER A 104 -5.61 -0.57 -4.06
CA SER A 104 -6.31 0.71 -4.05
C SER A 104 -6.42 1.31 -5.47
N LYS A 105 -7.30 2.30 -5.68
CA LYS A 105 -7.44 2.96 -6.99
C LYS A 105 -6.14 3.64 -7.43
N GLN A 106 -5.42 4.22 -6.48
CA GLN A 106 -4.13 4.88 -6.65
C GLN A 106 -3.05 3.86 -6.99
N GLU A 107 -3.03 2.72 -6.30
CA GLU A 107 -2.13 1.60 -6.59
C GLU A 107 -2.39 1.01 -7.99
N GLN A 108 -3.64 0.84 -8.40
CA GLN A 108 -3.99 0.40 -9.76
C GLN A 108 -3.53 1.40 -10.83
N LYS A 109 -3.59 2.70 -10.54
CA LYS A 109 -3.04 3.73 -11.44
C LYS A 109 -1.52 3.64 -11.53
N PHE A 110 -0.83 3.45 -10.40
CA PHE A 110 0.61 3.22 -10.36
C PHE A 110 1.00 1.97 -11.14
N ALA A 111 0.37 0.83 -10.87
CA ALA A 111 0.64 -0.44 -11.55
C ALA A 111 0.52 -0.32 -13.09
N ARG A 112 -0.57 0.28 -13.58
CA ARG A 112 -0.77 0.51 -15.03
C ARG A 112 0.37 1.32 -15.65
N ARG A 113 0.80 2.38 -14.96
CA ARG A 113 1.88 3.24 -15.44
C ARG A 113 3.22 2.48 -15.45
N SER A 114 3.54 1.78 -14.36
CA SER A 114 4.77 0.99 -14.28
C SER A 114 4.85 -0.08 -15.38
N ILE A 115 3.74 -0.75 -15.68
CA ILE A 115 3.66 -1.74 -16.77
C ILE A 115 3.92 -1.10 -18.13
N GLU A 116 3.30 0.04 -18.41
CA GLU A 116 3.49 0.75 -19.68
C GLU A 116 4.93 1.27 -19.82
N ASP A 117 5.48 1.88 -18.77
CA ASP A 117 6.85 2.38 -18.74
C ASP A 117 7.86 1.23 -18.99
N MET A 118 7.65 0.07 -18.35
CA MET A 118 8.48 -1.12 -18.55
C MET A 118 8.38 -1.70 -19.96
N LYS A 119 7.16 -1.76 -20.51
CA LYS A 119 6.92 -2.23 -21.87
C LYS A 119 7.64 -1.34 -22.89
N GLN A 120 7.50 -0.02 -22.76
CA GLN A 120 8.19 0.94 -23.64
C GLN A 120 9.71 0.81 -23.54
N HIS A 121 10.24 0.70 -22.33
CA HIS A 121 11.67 0.52 -22.10
C HIS A 121 12.22 -0.75 -22.77
N PHE A 122 11.52 -1.87 -22.64
CA PHE A 122 11.92 -3.13 -23.28
C PHE A 122 11.84 -3.06 -24.81
N GLU A 123 10.78 -2.46 -25.35
CA GLU A 123 10.61 -2.29 -26.80
C GLU A 123 11.76 -1.50 -27.42
N GLN A 124 12.10 -0.36 -26.81
CA GLN A 124 13.16 0.54 -27.27
C GLN A 124 14.56 -0.07 -27.11
N SER A 125 14.79 -0.81 -26.03
CA SER A 125 16.13 -1.30 -25.70
C SER A 125 16.49 -2.58 -26.47
N VAL A 126 15.59 -3.57 -26.45
CA VAL A 126 15.91 -4.95 -26.86
C VAL A 126 14.85 -5.57 -27.77
N LEU A 127 13.55 -5.49 -27.45
CA LEU A 127 12.53 -6.32 -28.11
C LEU A 127 12.37 -6.01 -29.61
N SER A 128 12.47 -4.73 -30.00
CA SER A 128 12.42 -4.32 -31.41
C SER A 128 13.54 -4.91 -32.28
N LYS A 129 14.64 -5.38 -31.64
CA LYS A 129 15.80 -5.99 -32.31
C LYS A 129 15.73 -7.52 -32.31
N LEU A 130 14.78 -8.11 -31.58
CA LEU A 130 14.63 -9.55 -31.49
C LEU A 130 13.74 -10.08 -32.63
N PRO A 131 13.98 -11.31 -33.10
CA PRO A 131 13.05 -11.99 -34.00
C PRO A 131 11.65 -12.05 -33.38
N GLN A 132 10.61 -12.03 -34.21
CA GLN A 132 9.21 -11.91 -33.80
C GLN A 132 8.70 -13.01 -32.85
N ARG A 133 9.48 -14.08 -32.64
CA ARG A 133 9.17 -15.14 -31.67
C ARG A 133 9.62 -14.83 -30.24
N TYR A 134 10.45 -13.80 -30.05
CA TYR A 134 11.05 -13.42 -28.77
C TYR A 134 10.85 -11.93 -28.44
N ASN A 135 10.06 -11.20 -29.23
CA ASN A 135 9.82 -9.77 -29.04
C ASN A 135 8.67 -9.45 -28.06
N SER A 136 8.25 -10.42 -27.25
CA SER A 136 7.21 -10.24 -26.24
C SER A 136 7.83 -9.95 -24.87
N HIS A 137 7.25 -9.01 -24.13
CA HIS A 137 7.61 -8.72 -22.74
C HIS A 137 6.95 -9.66 -21.72
N LEU A 138 6.00 -10.49 -22.16
CA LEU A 138 5.24 -11.41 -21.30
C LEU A 138 5.67 -12.88 -21.44
N LYS A 139 6.40 -13.22 -22.51
CA LYS A 139 6.78 -14.60 -22.85
C LYS A 139 8.29 -14.74 -22.87
N GLN A 140 8.85 -15.65 -22.07
CA GLN A 140 10.27 -15.98 -22.09
C GLN A 140 10.61 -17.05 -23.14
N SER A 141 9.66 -17.91 -23.55
CA SER A 141 9.88 -18.89 -24.61
C SER A 141 8.65 -19.15 -25.51
N VAL A 142 8.90 -19.72 -26.69
CA VAL A 142 7.87 -20.12 -27.68
C VAL A 142 7.20 -21.46 -27.32
N ILE A 143 7.76 -22.22 -26.38
CA ILE A 143 7.29 -23.55 -25.97
C ILE A 143 6.33 -23.45 -24.77
N SER A 144 6.36 -22.31 -24.07
CA SER A 144 5.41 -22.00 -23.02
C SER A 144 4.09 -21.58 -23.67
N GLU A 145 3.08 -22.45 -23.63
CA GLU A 145 1.70 -22.09 -23.99
C GLU A 145 1.12 -21.05 -23.01
N GLU A 146 1.74 -20.92 -21.83
CA GLU A 146 1.37 -20.06 -20.72
C GLU A 146 2.44 -18.99 -20.43
N ASP A 147 2.04 -17.80 -19.99
CA ASP A 147 2.98 -16.72 -19.65
C ASP A 147 3.86 -17.11 -18.44
N ASP A 148 5.19 -17.05 -18.60
CA ASP A 148 6.20 -17.59 -17.67
C ASP A 148 6.29 -16.88 -16.28
N MET A 149 5.39 -15.95 -15.97
CA MET A 149 5.40 -15.14 -14.75
C MET A 149 4.38 -15.61 -13.68
N GLU A 150 4.09 -16.91 -13.63
CA GLU A 150 3.33 -17.54 -12.54
C GLU A 150 4.30 -17.98 -11.43
N PRO A 151 4.19 -17.48 -10.19
CA PRO A 151 4.89 -18.11 -9.07
C PRO A 151 4.28 -19.50 -8.86
N GLY A 152 5.11 -20.54 -8.95
CA GLY A 152 4.67 -21.94 -8.90
C GLY A 152 3.70 -22.21 -7.75
N SER A 153 2.50 -22.69 -8.10
CA SER A 153 1.52 -23.19 -7.15
C SER A 153 2.10 -24.41 -6.42
N SER A 154 2.38 -24.24 -5.13
CA SER A 154 2.60 -25.36 -4.19
C SER A 154 1.29 -25.68 -3.48
#